data_AF-A0A6D1ACC9-F1
#
_entry.id   AF-A0A6D1ACC9-F1
#
_cell.length_a   1.000
_cell.length_b   1.000
_cell.length_c   1.000
_cell.angle_alpha   90.00
_cell.angle_beta   90.00
_cell.angle_gamma   90.00
#
_symmetry.space_group_name_H-M   'P 1'
#
loop_
_entity.id
_entity.type
_entity.pdbx_description
1 polymer ?
#
loop_
_entity_poly.entity_id
_entity_poly.type
_entity_poly.pdbx_seq_one_letter_code
_entity_poly.pdbx_strand_id
1 'polypeptide(L)'
;KTELARALAFALFDSEKQMIRLDMSEYMEKHSVSKIIGAPPGYVGFDQGGSLAENIRKNPYTILLFDEIEKADRNVLNILLQILDNGAFTDSTGRVINCRNLIII
;
A
#
# COMPACT_ATOMS: atom_id res chain seq x y z
N LYS A 1 -4.26 17.23 5.09
CA LYS A 1 -4.04 15.77 5.07
C LYS A 1 -2.54 15.48 5.05
N THR A 2 -1.83 15.87 3.99
CA THR A 2 -0.38 15.63 3.85
C THR A 2 0.47 16.23 4.98
N GLU A 3 0.24 17.48 5.38
CA GLU A 3 1.01 18.10 6.48
C GLU A 3 0.80 17.41 7.83
N LEU A 4 -0.42 16.92 8.11
CA LEU A 4 -0.68 16.13 9.31
C LEU A 4 0.07 14.79 9.26
N ALA A 5 0.05 14.12 8.10
CA ALA A 5 0.75 12.85 7.92
C ALA A 5 2.28 13.01 8.06
N ARG A 6 2.87 14.08 7.51
CA ARG A 6 4.29 14.41 7.69
C ARG A 6 4.64 14.71 9.14
N ALA A 7 3.86 15.55 9.81
CA ALA A 7 4.07 15.87 11.21
C ALA A 7 3.97 14.62 12.10
N LEU A 8 3.01 13.72 11.80
CA LEU A 8 2.87 12.45 12.50
C LEU A 8 4.06 11.52 12.23
N ALA A 9 4.53 11.43 10.98
CA ALA A 9 5.70 10.63 10.62
C ALA A 9 6.95 11.12 11.36
N PHE A 10 7.16 12.44 11.42
CA PHE A 10 8.25 13.03 12.17
C PHE A 10 8.12 12.75 13.68
N ALA A 11 6.91 12.92 14.25
CA ALA A 11 6.69 12.73 15.68
C ALA A 11 6.86 11.27 16.14
N LEU A 12 6.50 10.29 15.31
CA LEU A 12 6.57 8.87 15.65
C LEU A 12 7.88 8.19 15.26
N PHE A 13 8.52 8.65 14.18
CA PHE A 13 9.64 7.95 13.55
C PHE A 13 10.88 8.84 13.32
N ASP A 14 10.86 10.08 13.81
CA ASP A 14 11.94 11.07 13.62
C ASP A 14 12.29 11.31 12.13
N SER A 15 11.34 11.02 11.24
CA SER A 15 11.53 11.11 9.79
C SER A 15 10.23 11.29 9.02
N GLU A 16 10.11 12.39 8.29
CA GLU A 16 9.00 12.59 7.34
C GLU A 16 9.02 11.60 6.17
N LYS A 17 10.16 10.92 5.94
CA LYS A 17 10.30 9.89 4.90
C LYS A 17 9.63 8.58 5.30
N GLN A 18 9.19 8.45 6.56
CA GLN A 18 8.43 7.31 7.05
C GLN A 18 6.94 7.39 6.67
N MET A 19 6.68 7.80 5.44
CA MET A 19 5.37 7.92 4.85
C MET A 19 5.42 7.45 3.40
N ILE A 20 4.54 6.52 3.06
CA ILE A 20 4.24 6.10 1.69
C ILE A 20 2.99 6.84 1.27
N ARG A 21 3.08 7.65 0.21
CA ARG A 21 1.92 8.34 -0.36
C ARG A 21 1.50 7.63 -1.64
N LEU A 22 0.21 7.32 -1.75
CA LEU A 22 -0.38 6.74 -2.95
C LEU A 22 -1.46 7.67 -3.49
N ASP A 23 -1.27 8.12 -4.72
CA ASP A 23 -2.28 8.83 -5.50
C ASP A 23 -3.19 7.80 -6.17
N MET A 24 -4.45 7.73 -5.73
CA MET A 24 -5.41 6.74 -6.22
C MET A 24 -5.91 7.01 -7.65
N SER A 25 -5.62 8.18 -8.23
CA SER A 25 -5.80 8.41 -9.68
C SER A 25 -4.93 7.48 -10.52
N GLU A 26 -3.77 7.03 -10.02
CA GLU A 26 -2.93 6.05 -10.72
C GLU A 26 -3.50 4.61 -10.69
N TYR A 27 -4.58 4.41 -9.94
CA TYR A 27 -5.19 3.13 -9.62
C TYR A 27 -6.62 3.00 -10.13
N MET A 28 -7.03 3.87 -11.06
CA MET A 28 -8.37 3.85 -11.67
C MET A 28 -8.62 2.62 -12.54
N GLU A 29 -7.56 2.04 -13.10
CA GLU A 29 -7.65 0.92 -14.03
C GLU A 29 -7.54 -0.42 -13.32
N LYS A 30 -8.28 -1.43 -13.77
CA LYS A 30 -8.28 -2.78 -13.16
C LYS A 30 -6.88 -3.42 -13.03
N HIS A 31 -6.01 -3.18 -14.00
CA HIS A 31 -4.66 -3.76 -14.02
C HIS A 31 -3.68 -3.07 -13.04
N SER A 32 -4.05 -1.89 -12.51
CA SER A 32 -3.24 -1.15 -11.54
C SER A 32 -3.08 -1.89 -10.21
N VAL A 33 -3.95 -2.85 -9.90
CA VAL A 33 -3.82 -3.77 -8.76
C VAL A 33 -2.43 -4.42 -8.71
N SER A 34 -1.86 -4.74 -9.88
CA SER A 34 -0.51 -5.32 -9.97
C SER A 34 0.59 -4.41 -9.41
N LYS A 35 0.39 -3.08 -9.36
CA LYS A 35 1.33 -2.16 -8.69
C LYS A 35 1.34 -2.36 -7.17
N ILE A 36 0.23 -2.81 -6.57
CA ILE A 36 0.09 -3.04 -5.13
C ILE A 36 0.61 -4.43 -4.73
N ILE A 37 0.12 -5.46 -5.41
CA ILE A 37 0.36 -6.86 -5.03
C ILE A 37 1.35 -7.59 -5.93
N GLY A 38 1.73 -7.01 -7.08
CA GLY A 38 2.62 -7.63 -8.06
C GLY A 38 1.89 -8.16 -9.27
N ALA A 39 2.62 -8.41 -10.36
CA ALA A 39 2.06 -9.04 -11.55
C ALA A 39 1.63 -10.48 -11.23
N PRO A 40 0.58 -11.02 -11.87
CA PRO A 40 0.14 -12.40 -11.66
C PRO A 40 1.13 -13.44 -12.25
N PRO A 41 1.05 -14.72 -11.86
CA PRO A 41 1.89 -15.78 -12.40
C PRO A 41 1.87 -15.82 -13.94
N GLY A 42 3.04 -15.90 -14.56
CA GLY A 42 3.19 -15.93 -16.03
C GLY A 42 3.28 -14.57 -16.71
N TYR A 43 3.24 -13.47 -15.96
CA TYR A 43 3.46 -12.11 -16.47
C TYR A 43 4.83 -11.57 -16.08
N VAL A 44 5.36 -10.64 -16.90
CA VAL A 44 6.62 -9.95 -16.60
C VAL A 44 6.50 -9.21 -15.27
N GLY A 45 7.45 -9.42 -14.37
CA GLY A 45 7.46 -8.81 -13.04
C GLY A 45 6.79 -9.64 -11.94
N PHE A 46 6.37 -10.87 -12.22
CA PHE A 46 5.80 -11.78 -11.20
C PHE A 46 6.71 -11.94 -9.97
N ASP A 47 8.00 -12.19 -10.18
CA ASP A 47 8.96 -12.43 -9.08
C ASP A 47 9.36 -11.16 -8.30
N GLN A 48 8.96 -9.97 -8.77
CA GLN A 48 9.34 -8.69 -8.16
C GLN A 48 8.39 -8.25 -7.03
N GLY A 49 7.21 -8.90 -6.92
CA GLY A 49 6.15 -8.47 -6.02
C GLY A 49 5.58 -7.10 -6.40
N GLY A 50 4.59 -6.63 -5.64
CA GLY A 50 4.04 -5.29 -5.81
C GLY A 50 4.90 -4.24 -5.13
N SER A 51 4.98 -3.04 -5.71
CA SER A 51 5.74 -1.93 -5.13
C SER A 51 5.30 -1.61 -3.70
N LEU A 52 3.98 -1.59 -3.46
CA LEU A 52 3.46 -1.35 -2.11
C LEU A 52 3.77 -2.51 -1.15
N ALA A 53 3.52 -3.75 -1.58
CA ALA A 53 3.82 -4.96 -0.81
C ALA A 53 5.28 -5.00 -0.35
N GLU A 54 6.23 -4.76 -1.27
CA GLU A 54 7.65 -4.78 -0.96
C GLU A 54 8.08 -3.63 -0.06
N ASN A 55 7.51 -2.43 -0.23
CA ASN A 55 7.80 -1.30 0.65
C ASN A 55 7.34 -1.57 2.10
N ILE A 56 6.11 -2.07 2.28
CA ILE A 56 5.59 -2.43 3.61
C ILE A 56 6.40 -3.59 4.21
N ARG A 57 6.75 -4.59 3.41
CA ARG A 57 7.54 -5.74 3.88
C ARG A 57 8.92 -5.32 4.37
N LYS A 58 9.59 -4.39 3.68
CA LYS A 58 10.90 -3.87 4.07
C LYS A 58 10.81 -2.89 5.23
N ASN A 59 9.71 -2.14 5.33
CA ASN A 59 9.51 -1.13 6.35
C ASN A 59 8.07 -1.16 6.90
N PRO A 60 7.77 -2.09 7.83
CA PRO A 60 6.41 -2.34 8.30
C PRO A 60 5.87 -1.27 9.25
N TYR A 61 6.73 -0.40 9.79
CA TYR A 61 6.35 0.70 10.68
C TYR A 61 6.32 1.99 9.89
N THR A 62 5.24 2.23 9.14
CA THR A 62 5.16 3.41 8.25
C THR A 62 3.74 3.97 8.19
N ILE A 63 3.63 5.20 7.71
CA ILE A 63 2.35 5.83 7.45
C ILE A 63 1.98 5.62 5.98
N LEU A 64 0.77 5.12 5.71
CA LEU A 64 0.23 4.99 4.36
C LEU A 64 -0.85 6.05 4.15
N LEU A 65 -0.55 7.03 3.29
CA LEU A 65 -1.47 8.13 2.95
C LEU A 65 -2.12 7.86 1.59
N PHE A 66 -3.45 7.81 1.58
CA PHE A 66 -4.26 7.71 0.37
C PHE A 66 -4.78 9.09 -0.06
N ASP A 67 -4.37 9.54 -1.25
CA ASP A 67 -4.94 10.72 -1.89
C ASP A 67 -5.99 10.29 -2.93
N GLU A 68 -7.12 11.01 -3.00
CA GLU A 68 -8.22 10.80 -3.97
C GLU A 68 -8.80 9.37 -3.99
N ILE A 69 -8.99 8.77 -2.81
CA ILE A 69 -9.45 7.38 -2.64
C ILE A 69 -10.70 7.01 -3.43
N GLU A 70 -11.58 7.98 -3.68
CA GLU A 70 -12.81 7.82 -4.47
C GLU A 70 -12.56 7.45 -5.94
N LYS A 71 -11.35 7.67 -6.46
CA LYS A 71 -10.99 7.35 -7.85
C LYS A 71 -10.46 5.92 -8.03
N ALA A 72 -10.12 5.22 -6.96
CA ALA A 72 -9.52 3.88 -7.06
C ALA A 72 -10.48 2.86 -7.69
N ASP A 73 -9.93 1.92 -8.46
CA ASP A 73 -10.67 0.75 -8.93
C ASP A 73 -11.17 -0.09 -7.74
N ARG A 74 -12.32 -0.74 -7.93
CA ARG A 74 -12.96 -1.55 -6.90
C ARG A 74 -12.06 -2.68 -6.37
N ASN A 75 -11.21 -3.26 -7.21
CA ASN A 75 -10.31 -4.33 -6.78
C ASN A 75 -9.19 -3.81 -5.88
N VAL A 76 -8.77 -2.56 -6.07
CA VAL A 76 -7.83 -1.87 -5.17
C VAL A 76 -8.49 -1.65 -3.81
N LEU A 77 -9.72 -1.12 -3.80
CA LEU A 77 -10.49 -0.93 -2.57
C LEU A 77 -10.68 -2.25 -1.79
N ASN A 78 -10.92 -3.38 -2.48
CA ASN A 78 -11.02 -4.68 -1.81
C ASN A 78 -9.74 -5.08 -1.07
N ILE A 79 -8.57 -4.76 -1.59
CA ILE A 79 -7.30 -5.00 -0.88
C ILE A 79 -7.20 -4.09 0.35
N LEU A 80 -7.61 -2.83 0.22
CA LEU A 80 -7.63 -1.91 1.35
C LEU A 80 -8.57 -2.39 2.47
N LEU A 81 -9.74 -2.93 2.11
CA LEU A 81 -10.64 -3.56 3.08
C LEU A 81 -9.97 -4.74 3.79
N GLN A 82 -9.24 -5.60 3.07
CA GLN A 82 -8.49 -6.70 3.71
C GLN A 82 -7.44 -6.18 4.71
N ILE A 83 -6.76 -5.08 4.37
CA ILE A 83 -5.80 -4.44 5.27
C ILE A 83 -6.51 -3.91 6.53
N LEU A 84 -7.64 -3.24 6.38
CA LEU A 84 -8.41 -2.68 7.50
C LEU A 84 -9.04 -3.76 8.38
N ASP A 85 -9.51 -4.86 7.79
CA ASP A 85 -10.18 -5.94 8.51
C ASP A 85 -9.16 -6.88 9.20
N ASN A 86 -8.20 -7.41 8.44
CA ASN A 86 -7.30 -8.47 8.93
C ASN A 86 -5.93 -7.95 9.37
N GLY A 87 -5.60 -6.69 9.05
CA GLY A 87 -4.27 -6.14 9.24
C GLY A 87 -3.22 -6.79 8.33
N ALA A 88 -3.64 -7.40 7.21
CA ALA A 88 -2.75 -8.07 6.26
C ALA A 88 -3.42 -8.27 4.90
N PHE A 89 -2.61 -8.46 3.87
CA PHE A 89 -3.06 -8.89 2.53
C PHE A 89 -2.07 -9.87 1.92
N THR A 90 -2.45 -10.53 0.82
CA THR A 90 -1.59 -11.48 0.11
C THR A 90 -1.13 -10.88 -1.21
N ASP A 91 0.18 -10.98 -1.49
CA ASP A 91 0.75 -10.56 -2.75
C ASP A 91 0.51 -11.60 -3.87
N SER A 92 0.85 -11.27 -5.12
CA SER A 92 0.63 -12.17 -6.25
C SER A 92 1.48 -13.44 -6.19
N THR A 93 2.56 -13.45 -5.41
CA THR A 93 3.44 -14.61 -5.19
C THR A 93 2.93 -15.53 -4.06
N GLY A 94 1.82 -15.17 -3.41
CA GLY A 94 1.23 -15.91 -2.30
C GLY A 94 1.81 -15.58 -0.93
N ARG A 95 2.63 -14.53 -0.81
CA ARG A 95 3.20 -14.11 0.47
C ARG A 95 2.21 -13.22 1.21
N VAL A 96 2.09 -13.45 2.52
CA VAL A 96 1.27 -12.61 3.40
C VAL A 96 2.10 -11.40 3.85
N ILE A 97 1.58 -10.21 3.58
CA ILE A 97 2.16 -8.93 3.98
C ILE A 97 1.45 -8.47 5.26
N ASN A 98 2.20 -8.30 6.34
CA ASN A 98 1.68 -7.82 7.62
C ASN A 98 1.60 -6.28 7.62
N CYS A 99 0.40 -5.75 7.87
CA CYS A 99 0.08 -4.34 7.88
C CYS A 99 -0.36 -3.81 9.25
N ARG A 100 -0.26 -4.60 10.32
CA ARG A 100 -0.76 -4.23 11.66
C ARG A 100 -0.05 -3.03 12.30
N ASN A 101 1.15 -2.71 11.82
CA ASN A 101 1.94 -1.59 12.32
C ASN A 101 1.87 -0.36 11.39
N LEU A 102 0.98 -0.39 10.39
CA LEU A 102 0.72 0.75 9.53
C LEU A 102 -0.24 1.72 10.19
N ILE A 103 0.04 3.00 10.04
CA ILE A 103 -0.95 4.06 10.26
C ILE A 103 -1.51 4.43 8.90
N ILE A 104 -2.81 4.28 8.72
CA ILE A 104 -3.49 4.61 7.45
C ILE A 104 -4.19 5.96 7.59
N ILE A 105 -3.97 6.85 6.62
CA ILE A 105 -4.54 8.21 6.56
C ILE A 105 -5.24 8.43 5.22
#